data_AF-A0A7X7KNQ4-F1
#
_entry.id   AF-A0A7X7KNQ4-F1
#
_cell.length_a   1.000
_cell.length_b   1.000
_cell.length_c   1.000
_cell.angle_alpha   90.00
_cell.angle_beta   90.00
_cell.angle_gamma   90.00
#
_symmetry.space_group_name_H-M   'P 1'
#
loop_
_entity.id
_entity.type
_entity.pdbx_description
1 polymer ?
#
loop_
_entity_poly.entity_id
_entity_poly.type
_entity_poly.pdbx_seq_one_letter_code
_entity_poly.pdbx_strand_id
1 'polypeptide(L)'
;MRHVDPQRHRILFGVGLGLILLSFPVGWAGGLGFAAAAVASGERRWLLVALGVYLASWMIMGLGVLIAGRAGVERAREIMRRRRRLRAILLHRRRRREDRAGVAPTPPD
;
A
#
# COMPACT_ATOMS: atom_id res chain seq x y z
N MET A 1 -22.90 12.41 -5.49
CA MET A 1 -21.57 11.80 -5.77
C MET A 1 -20.53 12.57 -4.97
N ARG A 2 -19.99 12.02 -3.88
CA ARG A 2 -18.97 12.72 -3.08
C ARG A 2 -17.73 12.93 -3.94
N HIS A 3 -17.34 14.19 -4.15
CA HIS A 3 -16.07 14.55 -4.76
C HIS A 3 -14.98 14.04 -3.83
N VAL A 4 -14.32 12.95 -4.24
CA VAL A 4 -13.25 12.33 -3.44
C VAL A 4 -11.98 13.10 -3.74
N ASP A 5 -11.57 13.97 -2.81
CA ASP A 5 -10.41 14.83 -2.99
C ASP A 5 -9.13 14.01 -3.17
N PRO A 6 -8.47 14.09 -4.35
CA PRO A 6 -7.28 13.30 -4.64
C PRO A 6 -6.09 13.69 -3.74
N GLN A 7 -6.09 14.93 -3.21
CA GLN A 7 -5.09 15.41 -2.25
C GLN A 7 -5.26 14.74 -0.88
N ARG A 8 -6.49 14.64 -0.36
CA ARG A 8 -6.77 14.02 0.94
C ARG A 8 -6.30 12.56 0.97
N HIS A 9 -6.47 11.85 -0.14
CA HIS A 9 -5.94 10.48 -0.25
C HIS A 9 -4.42 10.39 -0.28
N ARG A 10 -3.74 11.35 -0.91
CA ARG A 10 -2.27 11.37 -0.96
C ARG A 10 -1.69 11.66 0.42
N ILE A 11 -2.32 12.56 1.18
CA ILE A 11 -1.94 12.89 2.56
C ILE A 11 -2.18 11.68 3.47
N LEU A 12 -3.37 11.08 3.44
CA LEU A 12 -3.67 9.89 4.25
C LEU A 12 -2.72 8.73 3.96
N PHE A 13 -2.42 8.48 2.68
CA PHE A 13 -1.43 7.46 2.31
C PHE A 13 -0.03 7.77 2.86
N GLY A 14 0.42 9.03 2.74
CA GLY A 14 1.70 9.47 3.30
C GLY A 14 1.77 9.34 4.81
N VAL A 15 0.70 9.72 5.52
CA VAL A 15 0.58 9.56 6.98
C VAL A 15 0.61 8.08 7.38
N GLY A 16 -0.16 7.23 6.70
CA GLY A 16 -0.18 5.80 6.96
C GLY A 16 1.17 5.14 6.71
N LEU A 17 1.86 5.50 5.61
CA LEU A 17 3.20 5.02 5.31
C LEU A 17 4.22 5.52 6.34
N GLY A 18 4.12 6.79 6.75
CA GLY A 18 4.96 7.37 7.79
C GLY A 18 4.82 6.63 9.12
N LEU A 19 3.60 6.29 9.53
CA LEU A 19 3.34 5.50 10.74
C LEU A 19 3.98 4.11 10.66
N ILE A 20 3.86 3.42 9.52
CA ILE A 20 4.49 2.11 9.31
C ILE A 20 6.02 2.20 9.36
N LEU A 21 6.60 3.24 8.75
CA LEU A 21 8.04 3.42 8.77
C LEU A 21 8.54 3.80 10.17
N LEU A 22 7.77 4.59 10.92
CA LEU A 22 8.10 5.00 12.28
C LEU A 22 7.96 3.85 13.30
N SER A 23 7.06 2.89 13.06
CA SER A 23 6.90 1.76 13.99
C SER A 23 8.15 0.89 14.11
N PHE A 24 8.95 0.78 13.05
CA PHE A 24 10.19 0.01 13.07
C PHE A 24 11.23 0.54 14.07
N PRO A 25 11.71 1.80 13.97
CA PRO A 25 12.67 2.35 14.91
C PRO A 25 12.06 2.49 16.31
N VAL A 26 10.78 2.80 16.45
CA VAL A 26 10.14 2.87 17.78
C VAL A 26 10.16 1.51 18.47
N GLY A 27 9.78 0.44 17.79
CA GLY A 27 9.78 -0.91 18.35
C GLY A 27 11.19 -1.41 18.65
N TRP A 28 12.10 -1.30 17.68
CA TRP A 28 13.47 -1.82 17.81
C TRP A 28 14.36 -0.93 18.68
N ALA A 29 14.50 0.36 18.38
CA ALA A 29 15.38 1.24 19.14
C ALA A 29 14.82 1.50 20.55
N GLY A 30 13.50 1.66 20.67
CA GLY A 30 12.84 1.77 21.97
C GLY A 30 13.00 0.48 22.79
N GLY A 31 12.68 -0.68 22.20
CA GLY A 31 12.83 -1.97 22.87
C GLY A 31 14.27 -2.26 23.31
N LEU A 32 15.26 -2.04 22.43
CA LEU A 32 16.68 -2.26 22.73
C LEU A 32 17.18 -1.28 23.80
N GLY A 33 16.78 0.00 23.71
CA GLY A 33 17.16 1.04 24.65
C GLY A 33 16.66 0.74 26.07
N PHE A 34 15.40 0.36 26.22
CA PHE A 34 14.85 -0.02 27.52
C PHE A 34 15.36 -1.36 28.04
N ALA A 35 15.66 -2.32 27.15
CA ALA A 35 16.34 -3.56 27.55
C ALA A 35 17.76 -3.28 28.08
N ALA A 36 18.52 -2.41 27.42
CA ALA A 36 19.84 -1.97 27.89
C ALA A 36 19.74 -1.23 29.23
N ALA A 37 18.73 -0.37 29.41
CA ALA A 37 18.46 0.29 30.69
C ALA A 37 18.13 -0.71 31.81
N ALA A 38 17.43 -1.80 31.51
CA ALA A 38 17.16 -2.88 32.46
C ALA A 38 18.44 -3.56 32.96
N VAL A 39 19.39 -3.81 32.05
CA VAL A 39 20.70 -4.39 32.39
C VAL A 39 21.53 -3.42 33.20
N ALA A 40 21.57 -2.15 32.81
CA ALA A 40 22.36 -1.12 33.48
C ALA A 40 21.86 -0.79 34.90
N SER A 41 20.54 -0.79 35.11
CA SER A 41 19.92 -0.48 36.41
C SER A 41 19.66 -1.70 37.28
N GLY A 42 19.68 -2.91 36.71
CA GLY A 42 19.25 -4.15 37.39
C GLY A 42 17.74 -4.24 37.64
N GLU A 43 16.95 -3.24 37.22
CA GLU A 43 15.52 -3.20 37.45
C GLU A 43 14.72 -3.85 36.32
N ARG A 44 14.00 -4.93 36.65
CA ARG A 44 13.12 -5.64 35.70
C ARG A 44 11.96 -4.78 35.18
N ARG A 45 11.63 -3.66 35.83
CA ARG A 45 10.56 -2.74 35.41
C ARG A 45 10.81 -2.18 34.01
N TRP A 46 12.07 -1.96 33.64
CA TRP A 46 12.43 -1.50 32.30
C TRP A 46 12.09 -2.50 31.19
N LEU A 47 12.07 -3.80 31.50
CA LEU A 47 11.61 -4.82 30.54
C LEU A 47 10.10 -4.72 30.27
N LEU A 48 9.30 -4.35 31.28
CA LEU A 48 7.87 -4.10 31.09
C LEU A 48 7.63 -2.85 30.23
N VAL A 49 8.45 -1.82 30.42
CA VAL A 49 8.43 -0.62 29.56
C VAL A 49 8.83 -0.97 28.12
N ALA A 50 9.89 -1.77 27.94
CA ALA A 50 10.32 -2.26 26.62
C ALA A 50 9.20 -3.04 25.91
N LEU A 51 8.53 -3.93 26.63
CA LEU A 51 7.38 -4.67 26.11
C LEU A 51 6.22 -3.74 25.74
N GLY A 52 5.92 -2.75 26.58
CA GLY A 52 4.88 -1.75 26.31
C GLY A 52 5.17 -0.92 25.05
N VAL A 53 6.42 -0.48 24.87
CA VAL A 53 6.86 0.26 23.68
C VAL A 53 6.79 -0.60 22.43
N TYR A 54 7.17 -1.87 22.55
CA TYR A 54 7.04 -2.82 21.44
C TYR A 54 5.58 -3.03 21.04
N LEU A 55 4.67 -3.28 22.00
CA LEU A 55 3.25 -3.42 21.71
C LEU A 55 2.66 -2.13 21.10
N ALA A 56 3.06 -0.96 21.59
CA ALA A 56 2.66 0.31 21.03
C ALA A 56 3.13 0.47 19.57
N SER A 57 4.34 0.01 19.23
CA SER A 57 4.82 0.04 17.84
C SER A 57 3.96 -0.81 16.91
N TRP A 58 3.50 -1.99 17.38
CA TRP A 58 2.54 -2.81 16.63
C TRP A 58 1.21 -2.11 16.39
N MET A 59 0.70 -1.36 17.37
CA MET A 59 -0.53 -0.57 17.22
C MET A 59 -0.35 0.57 16.22
N ILE A 60 0.78 1.27 16.27
CA ILE A 60 1.14 2.32 15.29
C ILE A 60 1.21 1.74 13.88
N MET A 61 1.84 0.57 13.73
CA MET A 61 1.91 -0.14 12.44
C MET A 61 0.52 -0.53 11.94
N GLY A 62 -0.31 -1.12 12.80
CA GLY A 62 -1.68 -1.50 12.46
C GLY A 62 -2.53 -0.30 12.03
N LEU A 63 -2.40 0.83 12.73
CA LEU A 63 -3.07 2.08 12.36
C LEU A 63 -2.55 2.61 11.01
N GLY A 64 -1.25 2.57 10.79
CA GLY A 64 -0.62 2.94 9.52
C GLY A 64 -1.13 2.09 8.36
N VAL A 65 -1.25 0.77 8.54
CA VAL A 65 -1.83 -0.16 7.56
C VAL A 65 -3.30 0.13 7.32
N LEU A 66 -4.08 0.42 8.35
CA LEU A 66 -5.51 0.73 8.21
C LEU A 66 -5.74 2.01 7.38
N ILE A 67 -4.92 3.04 7.65
CA ILE A 67 -4.99 4.33 6.96
C ILE A 67 -4.45 4.21 5.52
N ALA A 68 -3.26 3.61 5.33
CA ALA A 68 -2.65 3.44 4.02
C ALA A 68 -3.40 2.43 3.15
N GLY A 69 -3.96 1.37 3.74
CA GLY A 69 -4.69 0.31 3.06
C GLY A 69 -5.96 0.80 2.41
N ARG A 70 -6.77 1.63 3.08
CA ARG A 70 -7.99 2.21 2.47
C ARG A 70 -7.66 3.11 1.28
N ALA A 71 -6.68 4.00 1.43
CA ALA A 71 -6.25 4.89 0.35
C ALA A 71 -5.56 4.14 -0.81
N GLY A 72 -4.75 3.13 -0.48
CA GLY A 72 -4.00 2.31 -1.43
C GLY A 72 -4.92 1.41 -2.27
N VAL A 73 -5.92 0.79 -1.66
CA VAL A 73 -6.90 -0.07 -2.37
C VAL A 73 -7.73 0.75 -3.35
N GLU A 74 -8.13 1.97 -3.00
CA GLU A 74 -8.88 2.84 -3.91
C GLU A 74 -8.05 3.25 -5.14
N ARG A 75 -6.78 3.64 -4.93
CA ARG A 75 -5.85 3.93 -6.04
C ARG A 75 -5.58 2.70 -6.90
N ALA A 76 -5.38 1.53 -6.28
CA ALA A 76 -5.16 0.28 -7.02
C ALA A 76 -6.38 -0.10 -7.88
N ARG A 77 -7.60 0.07 -7.34
CA ARG A 77 -8.85 -0.13 -8.12
C ARG A 77 -8.95 0.82 -9.30
N GLU A 78 -8.56 2.06 -9.13
CA GLU A 78 -8.58 3.07 -10.20
C GLU A 78 -7.62 2.70 -11.35
N ILE A 79 -6.41 2.27 -11.00
CA ILE A 79 -5.40 1.79 -11.96
C ILE A 79 -5.91 0.52 -12.69
N MET A 80 -6.51 -0.42 -11.96
CA MET A 80 -7.08 -1.63 -12.55
C MET A 80 -8.21 -1.32 -13.54
N ARG A 81 -9.09 -0.37 -13.23
CA ARG A 81 -10.17 0.04 -14.15
C ARG A 81 -9.60 0.66 -15.43
N ARG A 82 -8.58 1.52 -15.32
CA ARG A 82 -7.88 2.08 -16.49
C ARG A 82 -7.24 1.00 -17.35
N ARG A 83 -6.54 0.04 -16.73
CA ARG A 83 -5.95 -1.11 -17.45
C ARG A 83 -6.99 -1.97 -18.16
N ARG A 84 -8.15 -2.23 -17.54
CA ARG A 84 -9.24 -3.00 -18.16
C ARG A 84 -9.78 -2.31 -19.42
N ARG A 85 -9.97 -0.98 -19.38
CA ARG A 85 -10.41 -0.20 -20.55
C ARG A 85 -9.39 -0.24 -21.70
N LEU A 86 -8.11 -0.06 -21.38
CA LEU A 86 -7.03 -0.14 -22.37
C LEU A 86 -6.95 -1.53 -23.03
N ARG A 87 -7.08 -2.61 -22.24
CA ARG A 87 -7.14 -3.98 -22.77
C ARG A 87 -8.33 -4.18 -23.71
N ALA A 88 -9.52 -3.68 -23.35
CA ALA A 88 -10.70 -3.76 -24.22
C ALA A 88 -10.46 -3.04 -25.56
N ILE A 89 -9.86 -1.85 -25.54
CA ILE A 89 -9.54 -1.09 -26.77
C ILE A 89 -8.55 -1.86 -27.65
N LEU A 90 -7.49 -2.42 -27.06
CA LEU A 90 -6.49 -3.19 -27.80
C LEU A 90 -7.09 -4.46 -28.44
N LEU A 91 -7.96 -5.16 -27.71
CA LEU A 91 -8.66 -6.34 -28.23
C LEU A 91 -9.61 -5.99 -29.38
N HIS A 92 -10.35 -4.88 -29.29
CA HIS A 92 -11.18 -4.40 -30.40
C HIS A 92 -10.35 -4.04 -31.64
N ARG A 93 -9.18 -3.42 -31.46
CA ARG A 93 -8.27 -3.12 -32.57
C ARG A 93 -7.69 -4.36 -33.23
N ARG A 94 -7.38 -5.39 -32.44
CA ARG A 94 -6.89 -6.68 -32.94
C ARG A 94 -7.95 -7.40 -33.79
N ARG A 95 -9.19 -7.52 -33.30
CA ARG A 95 -10.30 -8.12 -34.06
C ARG A 95 -10.53 -7.42 -35.39
N ARG A 96 -10.55 -6.08 -35.43
CA ARG A 96 -10.68 -5.33 -36.69
C ARG A 96 -9.56 -5.59 -37.71
N ARG A 97 -8.35 -5.96 -37.26
CA ARG A 97 -7.26 -6.32 -38.17
C ARG A 97 -7.43 -7.72 -38.73
N GLU A 98 -7.86 -8.66 -37.88
CA GLU A 98 -8.18 -10.03 -38.27
C GLU A 98 -9.36 -10.06 -39.26
N ASP A 99 -10.43 -9.28 -39.01
CA ASP A 99 -11.55 -9.15 -39.94
C ASP A 99 -11.11 -8.58 -41.31
N ARG A 100 -10.21 -7.58 -41.33
CA ARG A 100 -9.68 -7.02 -42.58
C ARG A 100 -8.74 -7.97 -43.32
N ALA A 101 -7.97 -8.78 -42.60
CA ALA A 101 -7.08 -9.78 -43.18
C ALA A 101 -7.86 -10.98 -43.73
N GLY A 102 -8.95 -11.38 -43.08
CA GLY A 102 -9.85 -12.43 -43.57
C GLY A 102 -10.77 -12.01 -44.73
N VAL A 103 -10.89 -10.70 -44.99
CA VAL A 103 -11.65 -10.13 -46.12
C VAL A 103 -10.76 -9.85 -47.34
N ALA A 104 -9.44 -10.12 -47.27
CA ALA A 104 -8.58 -10.01 -48.45
C ALA A 104 -9.13 -10.93 -49.57
N PRO A 105 -9.59 -10.38 -50.71
CA PRO A 105 -10.15 -11.20 -51.77
C PRO A 105 -9.04 -12.09 -52.33
N THR A 106 -9.27 -13.40 -52.33
CA THR A 106 -8.51 -14.31 -53.20
C THR A 106 -8.65 -13.79 -54.62
N PRO A 107 -7.53 -13.47 -55.31
CA PRO A 107 -7.61 -12.98 -56.68
C PRO A 107 -8.30 -14.05 -57.53
N PRO A 108 -9.21 -13.67 -58.44
CA PRO A 108 -9.83 -14.63 -59.34
C PRO A 108 -8.74 -15.20 -60.27
N ASP A 109 -8.73 -16.53 -60.37
CA ASP A 109 -7.87 -17.31 -61.27
C ASP A 109 -8.15 -16.99 -62.75
#